data_AF-A0A0N0XWB5-F1
#
_entry.id   AF-A0A0N0XWB5-F1
#
_cell.length_a   1.000
_cell.length_b   1.000
_cell.length_c   1.000
_cell.angle_alpha   90.00
_cell.angle_beta   90.00
_cell.angle_gamma   90.00
#
_symmetry.space_group_name_H-M   'P 1'
#
loop_
_entity.id
_entity.type
_entity.pdbx_description
1 polymer ?
#
loop_
_entity_poly.entity_id
_entity_poly.type
_entity_poly.pdbx_seq_one_letter_code
_entity_poly.pdbx_strand_id
1 'polypeptide(L)'
;MAVQRTTLPRAAQGVRWDGLALTVDGPARPPLRWEVADGRRLVLLQGGDRGDRVVVLARQRVTHRGVHYARTDRYASPLPPLRAGLARTHREACPDDDDAWFARWANHFADGLRDSANGPLHEGDWQMTRGMPPRWDVAENWERLPHHDPAIGHITWFGYGDPDEDRRDLLPLRPLSAPDAPRVKAYRRQYREGVLPPVLLWWVGGLDSLVLVDGHDRLAAALAEGGRPAVLALARETSERWVRWMAGPVIDDYERRLAPLERACADGDALATVLAGAAGRKLGQQLHDLDATPDLTRSWPLPGGVNAWEDLARTHAPGWRPDTEN
;
A
#
# COMPACT_ATOMS: atom_id res chain seq x y z
N MET A 1 -17.85 13.71 -0.39
CA MET A 1 -16.87 13.57 -1.49
C MET A 1 -17.46 12.63 -2.53
N ALA A 2 -17.43 12.99 -3.82
CA ALA A 2 -17.88 12.09 -4.87
C ALA A 2 -16.72 11.17 -5.28
N VAL A 3 -17.00 9.89 -5.51
CA VAL A 3 -16.02 8.90 -5.96
C VAL A 3 -16.65 8.10 -7.10
N GLN A 4 -16.11 8.23 -8.30
CA GLN A 4 -16.45 7.37 -9.43
C GLN A 4 -15.53 6.15 -9.42
N ARG A 5 -16.07 4.98 -9.80
CA ARG A 5 -15.33 3.71 -9.73
C ARG A 5 -15.41 2.99 -11.06
N THR A 6 -14.28 2.42 -11.48
CA THR A 6 -14.20 1.51 -12.62
C THR A 6 -13.35 0.30 -12.25
N THR A 7 -13.61 -0.85 -12.87
CA THR A 7 -12.83 -2.07 -12.63
C THR A 7 -11.47 -1.99 -13.33
N LEU A 8 -10.45 -2.57 -12.71
CA LEU A 8 -9.14 -2.80 -13.33
C LEU A 8 -9.04 -4.29 -13.75
N PRO A 9 -8.52 -4.57 -14.97
CA PRO A 9 -8.11 -3.61 -16.00
C PRO A 9 -9.32 -2.95 -16.70
N ARG A 10 -9.20 -1.67 -17.09
CA ARG A 10 -10.33 -0.89 -17.65
C ARG A 10 -10.84 -1.38 -19.00
N ALA A 11 -10.00 -2.09 -19.77
CA ALA A 11 -10.24 -2.36 -21.19
C ALA A 11 -10.41 -3.84 -21.56
N ALA A 12 -10.45 -4.77 -20.58
CA ALA A 12 -10.51 -6.19 -20.87
C ALA A 12 -11.65 -6.91 -20.12
N GLN A 13 -12.50 -7.61 -20.89
CA GLN A 13 -13.53 -8.51 -20.36
C GLN A 13 -12.98 -9.95 -20.34
N GLY A 14 -13.31 -10.73 -19.31
CA GLY A 14 -12.84 -12.11 -19.15
C GLY A 14 -11.38 -12.25 -18.71
N VAL A 15 -10.76 -11.15 -18.25
CA VAL A 15 -9.44 -11.14 -17.60
C VAL A 15 -9.64 -11.15 -16.08
N ARG A 16 -8.63 -11.64 -15.36
CA ARG A 16 -8.57 -11.61 -13.89
C ARG A 16 -8.88 -10.20 -13.36
N TRP A 17 -9.61 -10.13 -12.26
CA TRP A 17 -9.86 -8.84 -11.60
C TRP A 17 -8.61 -8.38 -10.85
N ASP A 18 -8.11 -7.18 -11.19
CA ASP A 18 -6.86 -6.66 -10.62
C ASP A 18 -7.11 -5.59 -9.54
N GLY A 19 -8.25 -4.89 -9.60
CA GLY A 19 -8.52 -3.78 -8.69
C GLY A 19 -9.72 -2.90 -9.04
N LEU A 20 -9.83 -1.78 -8.33
CA LEU A 20 -10.70 -0.65 -8.67
C LEU A 20 -9.84 0.58 -8.98
N ALA A 21 -10.16 1.26 -10.07
CA ALA A 21 -9.79 2.66 -10.26
C ALA A 21 -10.86 3.55 -9.61
N LEU A 22 -10.41 4.60 -8.93
CA LEU A 22 -11.25 5.56 -8.21
C LEU A 22 -10.89 6.97 -8.68
N THR A 23 -11.84 7.68 -9.27
CA THR A 23 -11.70 9.11 -9.55
C THR A 23 -12.42 9.87 -8.45
N VAL A 24 -11.67 10.68 -7.72
CA VAL A 24 -12.11 11.35 -6.50
C VAL A 24 -12.25 12.85 -6.76
N ASP A 25 -13.42 13.41 -6.45
CA ASP A 25 -13.70 14.85 -6.57
C ASP A 25 -13.73 15.49 -5.17
N GLY A 26 -12.61 16.14 -4.83
CA GLY A 26 -12.32 16.72 -3.52
C GLY A 26 -12.04 15.69 -2.42
N PRO A 27 -11.72 16.13 -1.19
CA PRO A 27 -11.17 17.44 -0.91
C PRO A 27 -9.78 17.59 -1.56
N ALA A 28 -9.34 18.83 -1.82
CA ALA A 28 -7.98 19.08 -2.31
C ALA A 28 -6.90 18.70 -1.27
N ARG A 29 -7.26 18.70 0.01
CA ARG A 29 -6.42 18.30 1.15
C ARG A 29 -7.20 17.33 2.02
N PRO A 30 -6.75 16.06 2.18
CA PRO A 30 -7.49 15.05 2.90
C PRO A 30 -7.26 15.15 4.42
N PRO A 31 -8.20 14.67 5.24
CA PRO A 31 -8.02 14.58 6.68
C PRO A 31 -6.78 13.77 7.12
N LEU A 32 -6.51 12.61 6.50
CA LEU A 32 -5.29 11.83 6.72
C LEU A 32 -4.28 12.15 5.63
N ARG A 33 -3.18 12.82 5.99
CA ARG A 33 -2.27 13.41 4.99
C ARG A 33 -0.85 13.53 5.47
N TRP A 34 0.07 13.46 4.53
CA TRP A 34 1.47 13.78 4.77
C TRP A 34 1.70 15.28 4.58
N GLU A 35 2.31 15.89 5.59
CA GLU A 35 2.87 17.23 5.48
C GLU A 35 4.39 17.17 5.56
N VAL A 36 5.03 18.10 4.85
CA VAL A 36 6.48 18.13 4.71
C VAL A 36 7.04 19.50 5.07
N ALA A 37 8.25 19.49 5.62
CA ALA A 37 9.06 20.67 5.88
C ALA A 37 10.50 20.41 5.42
N ASP A 38 11.27 21.49 5.28
CA ASP A 38 12.67 21.43 4.88
C ASP A 38 13.52 20.52 5.78
N GLY A 39 14.66 20.08 5.23
CA GLY A 39 15.55 19.15 5.91
C GLY A 39 14.98 17.74 6.02
N ARG A 40 14.15 17.35 5.04
CA ARG A 40 13.62 15.98 4.85
C ARG A 40 12.67 15.53 5.95
N ARG A 41 11.88 16.47 6.48
CA ARG A 41 10.94 16.24 7.58
C ARG A 41 9.55 15.94 7.02
N LEU A 42 8.94 14.88 7.53
CA LEU A 42 7.59 14.47 7.19
C LEU A 42 6.78 14.32 8.47
N VAL A 43 5.48 14.58 8.39
CA VAL A 43 4.52 14.30 9.46
C VAL A 43 3.23 13.77 8.85
N LEU A 44 2.72 12.66 9.36
CA LEU A 44 1.39 12.17 9.06
C LEU A 44 0.42 12.78 10.06
N LEU A 45 -0.48 13.62 9.56
CA LEU A 45 -1.57 14.19 10.34
C LEU A 45 -2.87 13.48 10.01
N GLN A 46 -3.74 13.36 11.01
CA GLN A 46 -5.10 12.87 10.84
C GLN A 46 -6.10 13.83 11.48
N GLY A 47 -7.06 14.31 10.70
CA GLY A 47 -8.16 15.12 11.21
C GLY A 47 -8.93 14.41 12.32
N GLY A 48 -9.30 15.16 13.36
CA GLY A 48 -10.15 14.68 14.45
C GLY A 48 -11.02 15.80 15.03
N ASP A 49 -11.97 15.43 15.88
CA ASP A 49 -13.01 16.34 16.41
C ASP A 49 -12.48 17.60 17.12
N ARG A 50 -11.25 17.53 17.64
CA ARG A 50 -10.59 18.63 18.39
C ARG A 50 -9.37 19.20 17.65
N GLY A 51 -9.23 18.92 16.36
CA GLY A 51 -8.07 19.29 15.54
C GLY A 51 -7.25 18.08 15.07
N ASP A 52 -6.17 18.37 14.35
CA ASP A 52 -5.31 17.34 13.78
C ASP A 52 -4.56 16.55 14.87
N ARG A 53 -4.52 15.24 14.69
CA ARG A 53 -3.72 14.30 15.46
C ARG A 53 -2.42 14.05 14.72
N VAL A 54 -1.29 14.25 15.37
CA VAL A 54 0.01 13.77 14.88
C VAL A 54 0.01 12.25 15.00
N VAL A 55 0.16 11.54 13.88
CA VAL A 55 0.13 10.06 13.83
C VAL A 55 1.54 9.49 13.70
N VAL A 56 2.31 10.02 12.74
CA VAL A 56 3.71 9.65 12.53
C VAL A 56 4.51 10.92 12.35
N LEU A 57 5.65 11.02 13.03
CA LEU A 57 6.72 11.92 12.67
C LEU A 57 7.78 11.12 11.95
N ALA A 58 8.35 11.66 10.88
CA ALA A 58 9.38 10.98 10.13
C ALA A 58 10.43 11.95 9.61
N ARG A 59 11.65 11.45 9.45
CA ARG A 59 12.75 12.21 8.85
C ARG A 59 13.58 11.28 7.99
N GLN A 60 13.78 11.64 6.72
CA GLN A 60 14.67 10.87 5.86
C GLN A 60 16.10 10.93 6.43
N ARG A 61 16.77 9.79 6.41
CA ARG A 61 18.14 9.65 6.88
C ARG A 61 19.10 10.53 6.08
N VAL A 62 20.14 10.97 6.76
CA VAL A 62 21.22 11.76 6.16
C VAL A 62 21.93 11.01 5.02
N THR A 63 22.00 9.69 5.14
CA THR A 63 22.54 8.75 4.14
C THR A 63 21.68 8.57 2.90
N HIS A 64 20.44 9.08 2.90
CA HIS A 64 19.43 8.85 1.86
C HIS A 64 19.07 7.38 1.62
N ARG A 65 19.28 6.51 2.62
CA ARG A 65 19.03 5.06 2.53
C ARG A 65 17.81 4.59 3.33
N GLY A 66 17.00 5.52 3.82
CA GLY A 66 15.85 5.18 4.64
C GLY A 66 15.25 6.38 5.37
N VAL A 67 14.35 6.07 6.31
CA VAL A 67 13.59 7.05 7.07
C VAL A 67 13.52 6.65 8.54
N HIS A 68 13.85 7.56 9.45
CA HIS A 68 13.50 7.40 10.86
C HIS A 68 12.05 7.77 11.07
N TYR A 69 11.34 7.05 11.94
CA TYR A 69 9.97 7.36 12.30
C TYR A 69 9.75 7.30 13.81
N ALA A 70 8.73 8.03 14.25
CA ALA A 70 8.12 7.91 15.56
C ALA A 70 6.59 7.90 15.41
N ARG A 71 5.96 6.82 15.84
CA ARG A 71 4.49 6.66 15.93
C ARG A 71 4.00 7.16 17.27
N THR A 72 2.85 7.82 17.28
CA THR A 72 2.32 8.49 18.48
C THR A 72 1.13 7.77 19.13
N ASP A 73 0.71 6.64 18.57
CA ASP A 73 -0.49 5.88 18.97
C ASP A 73 -1.80 6.69 18.95
N ARG A 74 -1.86 7.78 18.17
CA ARG A 74 -3.05 8.63 18.01
C ARG A 74 -3.89 8.29 16.78
N TYR A 75 -3.47 7.28 16.03
CA TYR A 75 -4.13 6.86 14.81
C TYR A 75 -5.51 6.25 15.09
N ALA A 76 -6.50 6.64 14.28
CA ALA A 76 -7.77 5.96 14.19
C ALA A 76 -8.00 5.46 12.77
N SER A 77 -8.48 4.23 12.60
CA SER A 77 -8.85 3.73 11.28
C SER A 77 -9.94 4.61 10.65
N PRO A 78 -9.87 4.91 9.34
CA PRO A 78 -10.93 5.62 8.63
C PRO A 78 -12.17 4.77 8.38
N LEU A 79 -12.08 3.45 8.60
CA LEU A 79 -13.14 2.50 8.33
C LEU A 79 -13.85 2.06 9.61
N PRO A 80 -15.18 1.87 9.58
CA PRO A 80 -15.90 1.33 10.72
C PRO A 80 -15.47 -0.11 11.01
N PRO A 81 -15.52 -0.55 12.29
CA PRO A 81 -15.29 -1.94 12.67
C PRO A 81 -16.09 -2.96 11.84
N LEU A 82 -15.40 -3.86 11.14
CA LEU A 82 -16.04 -4.94 10.40
C LEU A 82 -16.62 -6.01 11.33
N ARG A 83 -17.89 -6.35 11.11
CA ARG A 83 -18.60 -7.42 11.84
C ARG A 83 -18.40 -8.77 11.15
N ALA A 84 -18.31 -9.84 11.94
CA ALA A 84 -18.15 -11.21 11.42
C ALA A 84 -19.30 -11.65 10.49
N GLY A 85 -20.54 -11.21 10.77
CA GLY A 85 -21.68 -11.51 9.90
C GLY A 85 -21.50 -11.00 8.47
N LEU A 86 -21.06 -9.74 8.32
CA LEU A 86 -20.76 -9.16 7.01
C LEU A 86 -19.68 -9.96 6.27
N ALA A 87 -18.63 -10.37 6.99
CA ALA A 87 -17.53 -11.11 6.42
C ALA A 87 -17.97 -12.47 5.83
N ARG A 88 -18.84 -13.19 6.55
CA ARG A 88 -19.44 -14.44 6.06
C ARG A 88 -20.37 -14.20 4.89
N THR A 89 -21.23 -13.19 4.95
CA THR A 89 -22.12 -12.83 3.83
C THR A 89 -21.34 -12.54 2.56
N HIS A 90 -20.20 -11.83 2.64
CA HIS A 90 -19.36 -11.60 1.46
C HIS A 90 -18.73 -12.88 0.91
N ARG A 91 -18.31 -13.82 1.77
CA ARG A 91 -17.77 -15.11 1.32
C ARG A 91 -18.86 -16.00 0.73
N GLU A 92 -20.03 -16.10 1.37
CA GLU A 92 -21.18 -16.90 0.91
C GLU A 92 -21.73 -16.42 -0.43
N ALA A 93 -21.64 -15.11 -0.72
CA ALA A 93 -22.08 -14.53 -1.99
C ALA A 93 -21.12 -14.78 -3.16
N CYS A 94 -19.93 -15.29 -2.90
CA CYS A 94 -18.87 -15.61 -3.88
C CYS A 94 -18.14 -16.90 -3.46
N PRO A 95 -18.84 -18.05 -3.41
CA PRO A 95 -18.21 -19.32 -3.07
C PRO A 95 -17.20 -19.66 -4.17
N ASP A 96 -15.97 -19.99 -3.75
CA ASP A 96 -14.85 -20.38 -4.63
C ASP A 96 -14.45 -19.37 -5.72
N ASP A 97 -14.92 -18.13 -5.62
CA ASP A 97 -14.55 -17.03 -6.52
C ASP A 97 -13.82 -15.93 -5.74
N ASP A 98 -12.50 -16.06 -5.69
CA ASP A 98 -11.63 -15.11 -5.01
C ASP A 98 -11.66 -13.72 -5.66
N ASP A 99 -11.73 -13.64 -6.99
CA ASP A 99 -11.74 -12.36 -7.70
C ASP A 99 -13.00 -11.57 -7.37
N ALA A 100 -14.17 -12.24 -7.40
CA ALA A 100 -15.41 -11.63 -6.98
C ALA A 100 -15.41 -11.28 -5.48
N TRP A 101 -14.80 -12.09 -4.63
CA TRP A 101 -14.64 -11.79 -3.20
C TRP A 101 -13.78 -10.54 -2.96
N PHE A 102 -12.64 -10.41 -3.65
CA PHE A 102 -11.79 -9.23 -3.59
C PHE A 102 -12.52 -7.99 -4.14
N ALA A 103 -13.23 -8.12 -5.26
CA ALA A 103 -14.01 -7.02 -5.84
C ALA A 103 -15.09 -6.51 -4.88
N ARG A 104 -15.78 -7.41 -4.14
CA ARG A 104 -16.74 -7.02 -3.11
C ARG A 104 -16.09 -6.23 -1.98
N TRP A 105 -14.95 -6.69 -1.46
CA TRP A 105 -14.24 -5.96 -0.42
C TRP A 105 -13.67 -4.63 -0.88
N ALA A 106 -13.16 -4.56 -2.12
CA ALA A 106 -12.66 -3.32 -2.69
C ALA A 106 -13.78 -2.27 -2.81
N ASN A 107 -14.98 -2.69 -3.26
CA ASN A 107 -16.14 -1.81 -3.27
C ASN A 107 -16.55 -1.39 -1.85
N HIS A 108 -16.58 -2.32 -0.90
CA HIS A 108 -16.87 -2.01 0.50
C HIS A 108 -15.90 -0.98 1.11
N PHE A 109 -14.59 -1.13 0.86
CA PHE A 109 -13.58 -0.16 1.31
C PHE A 109 -13.67 1.15 0.55
N ALA A 110 -13.95 1.14 -0.75
CA ALA A 110 -14.18 2.36 -1.50
C ALA A 110 -15.40 3.14 -1.00
N ASP A 111 -16.44 2.45 -0.51
CA ASP A 111 -17.58 3.10 0.16
C ASP A 111 -17.19 3.65 1.53
N GLY A 112 -16.53 2.86 2.36
CA GLY A 112 -16.09 3.31 3.67
C GLY A 112 -15.12 4.49 3.61
N LEU A 113 -14.20 4.51 2.63
CA LEU A 113 -13.28 5.62 2.41
C LEU A 113 -13.98 6.86 1.86
N ARG A 114 -14.99 6.69 0.99
CA ARG A 114 -15.82 7.78 0.46
C ARG A 114 -16.58 8.49 1.59
N ASP A 115 -17.11 7.73 2.53
CA ASP A 115 -17.93 8.20 3.64
C ASP A 115 -17.09 8.59 4.88
N SER A 116 -15.78 8.33 4.86
CA SER A 116 -14.86 8.62 5.97
C SER A 116 -14.55 10.11 6.10
N ALA A 117 -14.61 10.62 7.33
CA ALA A 117 -14.19 11.98 7.66
C ALA A 117 -12.69 12.09 8.04
N ASN A 118 -11.96 10.98 8.09
CA ASN A 118 -10.56 10.92 8.56
C ASN A 118 -9.66 10.07 7.63
N GLY A 119 -10.05 9.91 6.36
CA GLY A 119 -9.38 9.08 5.35
C GLY A 119 -8.34 9.83 4.48
N PRO A 120 -7.56 9.08 3.66
CA PRO A 120 -6.47 9.63 2.85
C PRO A 120 -6.88 10.12 1.45
N LEU A 121 -8.11 9.81 1.02
CA LEU A 121 -8.59 10.15 -0.32
C LEU A 121 -8.71 11.66 -0.47
N HIS A 122 -8.10 12.17 -1.53
CA HIS A 122 -8.16 13.55 -1.98
C HIS A 122 -8.34 13.57 -3.50
N GLU A 123 -8.65 14.75 -4.01
CA GLU A 123 -8.89 14.99 -5.44
C GLU A 123 -7.79 14.37 -6.33
N GLY A 124 -8.23 13.59 -7.32
CA GLY A 124 -7.39 12.92 -8.31
C GLY A 124 -7.75 11.46 -8.52
N ASP A 125 -6.94 10.79 -9.33
CA ASP A 125 -7.09 9.38 -9.65
C ASP A 125 -6.30 8.49 -8.69
N TRP A 126 -6.95 7.41 -8.27
CA TRP A 126 -6.45 6.41 -7.34
C TRP A 126 -6.72 5.03 -7.87
N GLN A 127 -5.96 4.08 -7.37
CA GLN A 127 -6.18 2.66 -7.59
C GLN A 127 -6.20 1.91 -6.26
N MET A 128 -7.05 0.89 -6.18
CA MET A 128 -7.08 -0.10 -5.11
C MET A 128 -6.89 -1.47 -5.72
N THR A 129 -5.68 -2.02 -5.58
CA THR A 129 -5.27 -3.27 -6.24
C THR A 129 -5.19 -4.44 -5.27
N ARG A 130 -5.32 -5.65 -5.79
CA ARG A 130 -5.14 -6.89 -5.02
C ARG A 130 -3.66 -7.11 -4.70
N GLY A 131 -3.37 -7.42 -3.44
CA GLY A 131 -2.02 -7.78 -3.00
C GLY A 131 -1.08 -6.59 -2.80
N MET A 132 0.20 -6.90 -2.66
CA MET A 132 1.28 -5.92 -2.61
C MET A 132 2.15 -6.11 -3.85
N PRO A 133 2.77 -5.05 -4.40
CA PRO A 133 3.69 -5.25 -5.51
C PRO A 133 4.88 -6.11 -5.05
N PRO A 134 5.45 -6.98 -5.91
CA PRO A 134 6.41 -8.01 -5.51
C PRO A 134 7.64 -7.50 -4.73
N ARG A 135 8.06 -6.26 -4.98
CA ARG A 135 9.17 -5.61 -4.26
C ARG A 135 8.90 -5.45 -2.76
N TRP A 136 7.63 -5.41 -2.34
CA TRP A 136 7.19 -5.21 -0.96
C TRP A 136 6.38 -6.40 -0.42
N ASP A 137 6.55 -7.63 -0.92
CA ASP A 137 5.93 -8.84 -0.34
C ASP A 137 6.99 -9.87 0.08
N VAL A 138 7.94 -9.43 0.89
CA VAL A 138 9.06 -10.25 1.37
C VAL A 138 8.61 -11.05 2.57
N ALA A 139 8.60 -12.37 2.42
CA ALA A 139 8.03 -13.28 3.40
C ALA A 139 8.55 -13.10 4.83
N GLU A 140 9.86 -12.98 4.96
CA GLU A 140 10.56 -12.85 6.23
C GLU A 140 10.18 -11.57 6.99
N ASN A 141 9.85 -10.48 6.28
CA ASN A 141 9.47 -9.22 6.91
C ASN A 141 8.14 -9.33 7.66
N TRP A 142 7.21 -10.15 7.15
CA TRP A 142 5.94 -10.44 7.83
C TRP A 142 6.12 -11.30 9.08
N GLU A 143 6.99 -12.30 9.03
CA GLU A 143 7.27 -13.19 10.17
C GLU A 143 7.95 -12.46 11.34
N ARG A 144 8.73 -11.42 11.03
CA ARG A 144 9.38 -10.56 12.03
C ARG A 144 8.41 -9.58 12.69
N LEU A 145 7.36 -9.14 12.00
CA LEU A 145 6.48 -8.07 12.45
C LEU A 145 5.83 -8.28 13.85
N PRO A 146 5.38 -9.50 14.24
CA PRO A 146 4.86 -9.74 15.60
C PRO A 146 5.89 -9.56 16.72
N HIS A 147 7.17 -9.75 16.40
CA HIS A 147 8.28 -9.76 17.36
C HIS A 147 9.02 -8.42 17.39
N HIS A 148 8.94 -7.65 16.31
CA HIS A 148 9.60 -6.36 16.16
C HIS A 148 8.62 -5.38 15.49
N ASP A 149 7.93 -4.55 16.27
CA ASP A 149 7.10 -3.41 15.81
C ASP A 149 7.28 -2.20 16.77
N PRO A 150 8.48 -1.59 16.82
CA PRO A 150 8.77 -0.55 17.79
C PRO A 150 8.00 0.74 17.46
N ALA A 151 7.62 1.52 18.48
CA ALA A 151 6.96 2.81 18.26
C ALA A 151 7.90 3.83 17.57
N ILE A 152 9.19 3.73 17.85
CA ILE A 152 10.26 4.54 17.27
C ILE A 152 11.23 3.58 16.58
N GLY A 153 11.55 3.83 15.32
CA GLY A 153 12.43 2.96 14.56
C GLY A 153 12.86 3.58 13.25
N HIS A 154 13.28 2.75 12.30
CA HIS A 154 13.57 3.19 10.96
C HIS A 154 13.09 2.21 9.89
N ILE A 155 12.96 2.71 8.67
CA ILE A 155 12.69 1.95 7.44
C ILE A 155 13.95 2.07 6.59
N THR A 156 14.52 0.94 6.16
CA THR A 156 15.67 0.90 5.24
C THR A 156 15.23 0.54 3.82
N TRP A 157 15.76 1.25 2.81
CA TRP A 157 15.39 1.05 1.40
C TRP A 157 16.31 0.09 0.66
N PHE A 158 17.54 -0.06 1.14
CA PHE A 158 18.59 -0.80 0.42
C PHE A 158 19.38 -1.76 1.32
N GLY A 159 19.03 -1.86 2.61
CA GLY A 159 19.60 -2.85 3.53
C GLY A 159 21.12 -2.71 3.77
N TYR A 160 21.72 -1.56 3.45
CA TYR A 160 23.15 -1.35 3.61
C TYR A 160 23.52 -0.99 5.05
N GLY A 161 24.11 -1.95 5.77
CA GLY A 161 24.68 -1.72 7.11
C GLY A 161 23.66 -1.43 8.22
N ASP A 162 22.37 -1.45 7.90
CA ASP A 162 21.27 -1.35 8.86
C ASP A 162 20.93 -2.75 9.40
N PRO A 163 20.40 -2.87 10.63
CA PRO A 163 19.92 -4.14 11.16
C PRO A 163 18.84 -4.76 10.24
N ASP A 164 18.88 -6.08 10.08
CA ASP A 164 17.90 -6.78 9.25
C ASP A 164 16.48 -6.61 9.79
N GLU A 165 16.31 -6.40 11.10
CA GLU A 165 15.02 -6.17 11.73
C GLU A 165 14.33 -4.83 11.36
N ASP A 166 15.06 -3.91 10.73
CA ASP A 166 14.52 -2.64 10.23
C ASP A 166 14.09 -2.70 8.75
N ARG A 167 14.33 -3.84 8.08
CA ARG A 167 13.73 -4.14 6.78
C ARG A 167 12.26 -4.46 6.97
N ARG A 168 11.39 -3.64 6.37
CA ARG A 168 9.94 -3.76 6.52
C ARG A 168 9.24 -3.41 5.22
N ASP A 169 8.28 -4.24 4.86
CA ASP A 169 7.42 -4.01 3.71
C ASP A 169 6.26 -3.06 4.02
N LEU A 170 5.83 -3.06 5.29
CA LEU A 170 4.75 -2.20 5.77
C LEU A 170 5.02 -1.64 7.17
N LEU A 171 4.45 -0.46 7.43
CA LEU A 171 4.46 0.23 8.72
C LEU A 171 3.03 0.28 9.31
N PRO A 172 2.76 -0.38 10.44
CA PRO A 172 1.47 -0.22 11.12
C PRO A 172 1.29 1.18 11.70
N LEU A 173 0.22 1.90 11.37
CA LEU A 173 0.00 3.27 11.89
C LEU A 173 -0.33 3.36 13.40
N ARG A 174 -0.65 2.22 14.02
CA ARG A 174 -0.71 2.04 15.48
C ARG A 174 -0.09 0.68 15.84
N PRO A 175 0.32 0.47 17.10
CA PRO A 175 0.81 -0.83 17.55
C PRO A 175 -0.20 -1.95 17.26
N LEU A 176 0.33 -3.11 16.87
CA LEU A 176 -0.48 -4.32 16.73
C LEU A 176 -1.02 -4.76 18.10
N SER A 177 -2.29 -5.15 18.12
CA SER A 177 -2.91 -5.67 19.33
C SER A 177 -2.33 -7.04 19.70
N ALA A 178 -2.29 -7.33 21.00
CA ALA A 178 -1.79 -8.61 21.51
C ALA A 178 -2.55 -9.82 20.92
N PRO A 179 -1.89 -10.97 20.67
CA PRO A 179 -2.50 -12.16 20.07
C PRO A 179 -3.71 -12.74 20.83
N ASP A 180 -3.84 -12.42 22.12
CA ASP A 180 -4.87 -12.89 23.03
C ASP A 180 -5.99 -11.88 23.29
N ALA A 181 -5.88 -10.66 22.72
CA ALA A 181 -6.91 -9.64 22.80
C ALA A 181 -8.25 -10.16 22.24
N PRO A 182 -9.41 -9.82 22.86
CA PRO A 182 -10.71 -10.40 22.47
C PRO A 182 -11.04 -10.24 20.98
N ARG A 183 -10.71 -9.07 20.41
CA ARG A 183 -10.95 -8.78 19.00
C ARG A 183 -10.03 -9.57 18.07
N VAL A 184 -8.77 -9.74 18.45
CA VAL A 184 -7.80 -10.56 17.71
C VAL A 184 -8.25 -12.03 17.73
N LYS A 185 -8.66 -12.58 18.89
CA LYS A 185 -9.23 -13.93 18.98
C LYS A 185 -10.43 -14.14 18.04
N ALA A 186 -11.33 -13.17 17.95
CA ALA A 186 -12.47 -13.23 17.04
C ALA A 186 -12.05 -13.24 15.56
N TYR A 187 -11.02 -12.46 15.18
CA TYR A 187 -10.49 -12.47 13.83
C TYR A 187 -9.64 -13.72 13.52
N ARG A 188 -8.94 -14.29 14.50
CA ARG A 188 -8.23 -15.57 14.35
C ARG A 188 -9.19 -16.70 13.98
N ARG A 189 -10.37 -16.72 14.60
CA ARG A 189 -11.46 -17.63 14.21
C ARG A 189 -11.89 -17.41 12.74
N GLN A 190 -12.10 -16.16 12.34
CA GLN A 190 -12.45 -15.84 10.94
C GLN A 190 -11.34 -16.22 9.95
N TYR A 191 -10.07 -16.12 10.35
CA TYR A 191 -8.92 -16.54 9.55
C TYR A 191 -8.97 -18.05 9.27
N ARG A 192 -9.14 -18.87 10.32
CA ARG A 192 -9.30 -20.33 10.16
C ARG A 192 -10.53 -20.72 9.36
N GLU A 193 -11.61 -19.94 9.48
CA GLU A 193 -12.84 -20.12 8.69
C GLU A 193 -12.69 -19.68 7.22
N GLY A 194 -11.58 -19.04 6.81
CA GLY A 194 -11.37 -18.54 5.45
C GLY A 194 -12.19 -17.28 5.09
N VAL A 195 -12.77 -16.62 6.10
CA VAL A 195 -13.66 -15.45 5.93
C VAL A 195 -13.05 -14.14 6.40
N LEU A 196 -11.79 -14.13 6.87
CA LEU A 196 -11.13 -12.91 7.34
C LEU A 196 -11.10 -11.83 6.24
N PRO A 197 -11.66 -10.63 6.48
CA PRO A 197 -11.64 -9.56 5.47
C PRO A 197 -10.21 -9.07 5.17
N PRO A 198 -9.89 -8.64 3.92
CA PRO A 198 -8.56 -8.16 3.52
C PRO A 198 -8.12 -6.91 4.30
N VAL A 199 -6.86 -6.82 4.71
CA VAL A 199 -6.32 -5.57 5.28
C VAL A 199 -6.18 -4.51 4.20
N LEU A 200 -6.32 -3.23 4.58
CA LEU A 200 -6.17 -2.09 3.68
C LEU A 200 -4.82 -1.41 3.93
N LEU A 201 -3.97 -1.43 2.92
CA LEU A 201 -2.68 -0.75 2.91
C LEU A 201 -2.74 0.52 2.06
N TRP A 202 -1.85 1.48 2.32
CA TRP A 202 -1.67 2.69 1.52
C TRP A 202 -0.21 2.88 1.14
N TRP A 203 0.07 3.00 -0.16
CA TRP A 203 1.41 3.29 -0.68
C TRP A 203 1.85 4.71 -0.32
N VAL A 204 3.01 4.83 0.33
CA VAL A 204 3.62 6.11 0.69
C VAL A 204 4.99 6.26 0.03
N GLY A 205 5.04 6.99 -1.08
CA GLY A 205 6.28 7.18 -1.85
C GLY A 205 7.42 7.83 -1.05
N GLY A 206 7.11 8.77 -0.15
CA GLY A 206 8.11 9.40 0.71
C GLY A 206 8.75 8.44 1.73
N LEU A 207 8.15 7.27 1.96
CA LEU A 207 8.69 6.20 2.80
C LEU A 207 9.23 5.02 1.99
N ASP A 208 8.99 4.98 0.67
CA ASP A 208 9.17 3.79 -0.20
C ASP A 208 8.55 2.52 0.43
N SER A 209 7.39 2.66 1.09
CA SER A 209 6.78 1.61 1.91
C SER A 209 5.26 1.74 1.99
N LEU A 210 4.57 0.66 2.37
CA LEU A 210 3.13 0.62 2.61
C LEU A 210 2.82 0.95 4.07
N VAL A 211 1.76 1.72 4.32
CA VAL A 211 1.25 1.93 5.68
C VAL A 211 -0.05 1.17 5.88
N LEU A 212 -0.22 0.53 7.03
CA LEU A 212 -1.47 -0.16 7.37
C LEU A 212 -2.51 0.87 7.82
N VAL A 213 -3.50 1.10 6.96
CA VAL A 213 -4.61 2.02 7.20
C VAL A 213 -5.71 1.33 7.99
N ASP A 214 -6.13 0.14 7.56
CA ASP A 214 -7.15 -0.58 8.30
C ASP A 214 -6.85 -2.08 8.40
N GLY A 215 -7.24 -2.65 9.54
CA GLY A 215 -7.09 -4.07 9.81
C GLY A 215 -5.89 -4.44 10.67
N HIS A 216 -5.37 -3.55 11.55
CA HIS A 216 -4.34 -3.90 12.53
C HIS A 216 -4.65 -5.16 13.34
N ASP A 217 -5.89 -5.32 13.81
CA ASP A 217 -6.30 -6.53 14.56
C ASP A 217 -6.45 -7.76 13.65
N ARG A 218 -6.75 -7.56 12.36
CA ARG A 218 -6.88 -8.62 11.36
C ARG A 218 -5.50 -9.11 10.92
N LEU A 219 -4.55 -8.20 10.77
CA LEU A 219 -3.15 -8.48 10.58
C LEU A 219 -2.60 -9.27 11.76
N ALA A 220 -2.77 -8.77 12.99
CA ALA A 220 -2.33 -9.46 14.20
C ALA A 220 -2.93 -10.87 14.30
N ALA A 221 -4.20 -11.04 13.92
CA ALA A 221 -4.86 -12.33 13.90
C ALA A 221 -4.25 -13.31 12.89
N ALA A 222 -4.02 -12.90 11.65
CA ALA A 222 -3.41 -13.76 10.63
C ALA A 222 -1.99 -14.18 11.04
N LEU A 223 -1.19 -13.23 11.53
CA LEU A 223 0.18 -13.50 11.99
C LEU A 223 0.22 -14.45 13.20
N ALA A 224 -0.73 -14.30 14.14
CA ALA A 224 -0.86 -15.20 15.29
C ALA A 224 -1.28 -16.64 14.91
N GLU A 225 -1.78 -16.85 13.69
CA GLU A 225 -2.07 -18.16 13.11
C GLU A 225 -0.93 -18.64 12.19
N GLY A 226 0.19 -17.93 12.13
CA GLY A 226 1.36 -18.29 11.32
C GLY A 226 1.19 -18.00 9.82
N GLY A 227 0.22 -17.17 9.43
CA GLY A 227 -0.06 -16.85 8.04
C GLY A 227 -0.16 -15.34 7.76
N ARG A 228 -0.60 -15.01 6.54
CA ARG A 228 -0.79 -13.61 6.10
C ARG A 228 -2.25 -13.32 5.78
N PRO A 229 -2.72 -12.09 6.03
CA PRO A 229 -4.04 -11.69 5.59
C PRO A 229 -4.05 -11.46 4.08
N ALA A 230 -5.22 -11.56 3.46
CA ALA A 230 -5.45 -10.96 2.15
C ALA A 230 -5.21 -9.44 2.22
N VAL A 231 -4.73 -8.84 1.12
CA VAL A 231 -4.38 -7.42 1.06
C VAL A 231 -5.12 -6.72 -0.08
N LEU A 232 -5.60 -5.52 0.20
CA LEU A 232 -5.95 -4.50 -0.80
C LEU A 232 -5.02 -3.29 -0.59
N ALA A 233 -4.30 -2.88 -1.63
CA ALA A 233 -3.37 -1.77 -1.60
C ALA A 233 -3.96 -0.54 -2.30
N LEU A 234 -4.07 0.56 -1.58
CA LEU A 234 -4.50 1.86 -2.08
C LEU A 234 -3.28 2.67 -2.51
N ALA A 235 -3.33 3.28 -3.68
CA ALA A 235 -2.30 4.20 -4.15
C ALA A 235 -2.88 5.26 -5.09
N ARG A 236 -2.13 6.35 -5.32
CA ARG A 236 -2.43 7.25 -6.43
C ARG A 236 -2.15 6.53 -7.73
N GLU A 237 -2.99 6.77 -8.73
CA GLU A 237 -2.81 6.20 -10.06
C GLU A 237 -1.76 7.00 -10.82
N THR A 238 -0.88 6.29 -11.52
CA THR A 238 0.14 6.91 -12.37
C THR A 238 -0.51 7.48 -13.62
N SER A 239 -0.10 8.68 -14.02
CA SER A 239 -0.67 9.31 -15.21
C SER A 239 -0.42 8.47 -16.47
N GLU A 240 -1.44 8.32 -17.32
CA GLU A 240 -1.33 7.60 -18.60
C GLU A 240 -0.17 8.11 -19.47
N ARG A 241 0.12 9.42 -19.39
CA ARG A 241 1.24 10.04 -20.11
C ARG A 241 2.58 9.46 -19.66
N TRP A 242 2.79 9.26 -18.37
CA TRP A 242 4.01 8.68 -17.83
C TRP A 242 4.11 7.20 -18.21
N VAL A 243 3.03 6.43 -18.07
CA VAL A 243 2.99 5.02 -18.45
C VAL A 243 3.35 4.86 -19.93
N ARG A 244 2.76 5.66 -20.81
CA ARG A 244 3.06 5.66 -22.25
C ARG A 244 4.51 5.99 -22.54
N TRP A 245 5.09 6.96 -21.83
CA TRP A 245 6.49 7.32 -22.00
C TRP A 245 7.43 6.20 -21.55
N MET A 246 7.12 5.54 -20.42
CA MET A 246 7.90 4.40 -19.90
C MET A 246 7.73 3.11 -20.71
N ALA A 247 6.59 2.93 -21.38
CA ALA A 247 6.33 1.77 -22.21
C ALA A 247 7.22 1.70 -23.46
N GLY A 248 7.63 2.85 -24.02
CA GLY A 248 8.44 2.91 -25.24
C GLY A 248 9.71 2.04 -25.18
N PRO A 249 10.62 2.25 -24.20
CA PRO A 249 11.80 1.42 -24.06
C PRO A 249 11.52 -0.09 -23.87
N VAL A 250 10.41 -0.44 -23.22
CA VAL A 250 10.00 -1.83 -23.00
C VAL A 250 9.53 -2.47 -24.30
N ILE A 251 8.73 -1.74 -25.09
CA ILE A 251 8.27 -2.16 -26.41
C ILE A 251 9.45 -2.30 -27.37
N ASP A 252 10.36 -1.32 -27.41
CA ASP A 252 11.56 -1.37 -28.26
C ASP A 252 12.45 -2.58 -27.92
N ASP A 253 12.61 -2.91 -26.62
CA ASP A 253 13.35 -4.09 -26.18
C ASP A 253 12.68 -5.40 -26.60
N TYR A 254 11.35 -5.45 -26.55
CA TYR A 254 10.58 -6.59 -27.04
C TYR A 254 10.72 -6.75 -28.56
N GLU A 255 10.53 -5.69 -29.34
CA GLU A 255 10.64 -5.73 -30.81
C GLU A 255 12.03 -6.20 -31.26
N ARG A 256 13.09 -5.70 -30.61
CA ARG A 256 14.47 -6.16 -30.87
C ARG A 256 14.66 -7.66 -30.59
N ARG A 257 14.01 -8.20 -29.56
CA ARG A 257 14.07 -9.63 -29.22
C ARG A 257 13.20 -10.49 -30.14
N LEU A 258 12.09 -9.95 -30.63
CA LEU A 258 11.14 -10.68 -31.46
C LEU A 258 11.63 -10.84 -32.91
N ALA A 259 12.28 -9.81 -33.47
CA ALA A 259 12.74 -9.80 -34.86
C ALA A 259 13.62 -11.02 -35.30
N PRO A 260 14.54 -11.55 -34.49
CA PRO A 260 15.24 -12.81 -34.84
C PRO A 260 14.35 -14.06 -34.67
N LEU A 261 13.43 -14.06 -33.70
CA LEU A 261 12.52 -15.19 -33.44
C LEU A 261 11.49 -15.35 -34.56
N GLU A 262 10.95 -14.25 -35.09
CA GLU A 262 10.00 -14.28 -36.21
C GLU A 262 10.61 -14.89 -37.47
N ARG A 263 11.88 -14.55 -37.76
CA ARG A 263 12.63 -15.15 -38.87
C ARG A 263 12.79 -16.66 -38.68
N ALA A 264 13.21 -17.10 -37.50
CA ALA A 264 13.33 -18.52 -37.20
C ALA A 264 11.98 -19.27 -37.20
N CYS A 265 10.89 -18.62 -36.79
CA CYS A 265 9.53 -19.18 -36.91
C CYS A 265 9.13 -19.39 -38.37
N ALA A 266 9.44 -18.43 -39.25
CA ALA A 266 9.17 -18.55 -40.68
C ALA A 266 9.94 -19.71 -41.33
N ASP A 267 11.13 -20.03 -40.79
CA ASP A 267 11.96 -21.17 -41.20
C ASP A 267 11.50 -22.50 -40.58
N GLY A 268 10.40 -22.50 -39.81
CA GLY A 268 9.79 -23.70 -39.23
C GLY A 268 10.33 -24.13 -37.86
N ASP A 269 11.09 -23.26 -37.17
CA ASP A 269 11.62 -23.57 -35.83
C ASP A 269 10.51 -23.52 -34.76
N ALA A 270 10.15 -24.70 -34.26
CA ALA A 270 9.16 -24.86 -33.19
C ALA A 270 9.62 -24.21 -31.86
N LEU A 271 10.92 -24.20 -31.56
CA LEU A 271 11.44 -23.56 -30.36
C LEU A 271 11.30 -22.04 -30.44
N ALA A 272 11.54 -21.45 -31.62
CA ALA A 272 11.35 -20.03 -31.84
C ALA A 272 9.89 -19.60 -31.59
N THR A 273 8.92 -20.42 -31.97
CA THR A 273 7.49 -20.17 -31.71
C THR A 273 7.18 -20.11 -30.22
N VAL A 274 7.72 -21.05 -29.45
CA VAL A 274 7.56 -21.09 -27.99
C VAL A 274 8.20 -19.86 -27.34
N LEU A 275 9.41 -19.49 -27.77
CA LEU A 275 10.14 -18.33 -27.25
C LEU A 275 9.44 -17.00 -27.60
N ALA A 276 8.89 -16.87 -28.80
CA ALA A 276 8.11 -15.71 -29.21
C ALA A 276 6.85 -15.56 -28.33
N GLY A 277 6.12 -16.67 -28.08
CA GLY A 277 4.99 -16.67 -27.17
C GLY A 277 5.37 -16.31 -25.73
N ALA A 278 6.52 -16.77 -25.24
CA ALA A 278 7.05 -16.41 -23.92
C ALA A 278 7.45 -14.93 -23.84
N ALA A 279 8.09 -14.39 -24.88
CA ALA A 279 8.43 -12.98 -24.98
C ALA A 279 7.18 -12.09 -24.98
N GLY A 280 6.13 -12.48 -25.71
CA GLY A 280 4.85 -11.76 -25.72
C GLY A 280 4.18 -11.74 -24.35
N ARG A 281 4.14 -12.88 -23.64
CA ARG A 281 3.64 -12.93 -22.25
C ARG A 281 4.44 -12.05 -21.31
N LYS A 282 5.78 -12.05 -21.45
CA LYS A 282 6.67 -11.20 -20.65
C LYS A 282 6.41 -9.72 -20.91
N LEU A 283 6.27 -9.30 -22.18
CA LEU A 283 5.90 -7.93 -22.52
C LEU A 283 4.55 -7.56 -21.87
N GLY A 284 3.54 -8.41 -22.03
CA GLY A 284 2.23 -8.20 -21.41
C GLY A 284 2.31 -7.98 -19.90
N GLN A 285 3.10 -8.80 -19.20
CA GLN A 285 3.35 -8.62 -17.77
C GLN A 285 4.06 -7.30 -17.46
N GLN A 286 5.11 -6.95 -18.21
CA GLN A 286 5.86 -5.70 -17.98
C GLN A 286 5.00 -4.45 -18.20
N LEU A 287 4.14 -4.45 -19.22
CA LEU A 287 3.20 -3.35 -19.47
C LEU A 287 2.12 -3.28 -18.38
N HIS A 288 1.63 -4.43 -17.93
CA HIS A 288 0.70 -4.49 -16.80
C HIS A 288 1.33 -3.97 -15.50
N ASP A 289 2.58 -4.37 -15.19
CA ASP A 289 3.31 -3.91 -14.02
C ASP A 289 3.55 -2.39 -14.06
N LEU A 290 3.81 -1.82 -15.25
CA LEU A 290 3.94 -0.37 -15.44
C LEU A 290 2.63 0.36 -15.17
N ASP A 291 1.50 -0.18 -15.63
CA ASP A 291 0.17 0.41 -15.40
C ASP A 291 -0.23 0.33 -13.92
N ALA A 292 0.08 -0.79 -13.27
CA ALA A 292 -0.17 -1.01 -11.84
C ALA A 292 0.82 -0.26 -10.92
N THR A 293 1.88 0.34 -11.46
CA THR A 293 2.87 1.08 -10.67
C THR A 293 2.21 2.29 -10.00
N PRO A 294 2.33 2.46 -8.68
CA PRO A 294 1.71 3.59 -7.98
C PRO A 294 2.44 4.91 -8.23
N ASP A 295 1.68 6.01 -8.33
CA ASP A 295 2.24 7.36 -8.40
C ASP A 295 2.77 7.82 -7.03
N LEU A 296 3.57 8.88 -7.04
CA LEU A 296 4.02 9.55 -5.83
C LEU A 296 2.83 10.05 -5.01
N THR A 297 2.88 9.73 -3.72
CA THR A 297 1.93 10.24 -2.73
C THR A 297 2.02 11.77 -2.67
N ARG A 298 0.87 12.44 -2.81
CA ARG A 298 0.81 13.90 -2.63
C ARG A 298 1.10 14.25 -1.17
N SER A 299 1.86 15.31 -0.96
CA SER A 299 2.10 15.92 0.35
C SER A 299 1.84 17.42 0.29
N TRP A 300 1.63 18.04 1.45
CA TRP A 300 1.39 19.48 1.59
C TRP A 300 2.47 20.13 2.44
N PRO A 301 2.78 21.42 2.23
CA PRO A 301 3.71 22.13 3.12
C PRO A 301 3.14 22.18 4.55
N LEU A 302 3.98 21.87 5.55
CA LEU A 302 3.65 22.02 6.95
C LEU A 302 3.63 23.52 7.31
N PRO A 303 2.50 24.10 7.77
CA PRO A 303 2.47 25.47 8.24
C PRO A 303 3.44 25.68 9.40
N GLY A 304 4.26 26.74 9.33
CA GLY A 304 5.34 27.00 10.29
C GLY A 304 6.63 26.20 10.04
N GLY A 305 6.65 25.34 9.01
CA GLY A 305 7.84 24.69 8.48
C GLY A 305 8.62 23.88 9.52
N VAL A 306 9.94 24.06 9.54
CA VAL A 306 10.86 23.29 10.39
C VAL A 306 10.56 23.47 11.89
N ASN A 307 10.32 24.71 12.34
CA ASN A 307 10.07 24.99 13.75
C ASN A 307 8.80 24.28 14.24
N ALA A 308 7.72 24.34 13.46
CA ALA A 308 6.49 23.63 13.78
C ALA A 308 6.73 22.11 13.86
N TRP A 309 7.50 21.54 12.92
CA TRP A 309 7.83 20.12 12.96
C TRP A 309 8.61 19.75 14.23
N GLU A 310 9.60 20.57 14.62
CA GLU A 310 10.40 20.32 15.83
C GLU A 310 9.58 20.44 17.11
N ASP A 311 8.62 21.37 17.15
CA ASP A 311 7.66 21.49 18.25
C ASP A 311 6.79 20.24 18.37
N LEU A 312 6.27 19.73 17.24
CA LEU A 312 5.52 18.48 17.20
C LEU A 312 6.39 17.30 17.66
N ALA A 313 7.65 17.23 17.21
CA ALA A 313 8.58 16.17 17.61
C ALA A 313 8.87 16.19 19.11
N ARG A 314 9.17 17.36 19.70
CA ARG A 314 9.39 17.48 21.15
C ARG A 314 8.14 17.11 21.96
N THR A 315 6.96 17.45 21.44
CA THR A 315 5.68 17.21 22.14
C THR A 315 5.24 15.75 22.06
N HIS A 316 5.39 15.11 20.90
CA HIS A 316 4.78 13.81 20.62
C HIS A 316 5.77 12.64 20.54
N ALA A 317 7.06 12.92 20.44
CA ALA A 317 8.13 11.92 20.44
C ALA A 317 9.30 12.40 21.33
N PRO A 318 9.07 12.64 22.63
CA PRO A 318 10.11 13.15 23.52
C PRO A 318 11.31 12.22 23.58
N GLY A 319 12.51 12.77 23.40
CA GLY A 319 13.76 12.01 23.38
C GLY A 319 14.09 11.35 22.04
N TRP A 320 13.19 11.38 21.04
CA TRP A 320 13.50 10.93 19.70
C TRP A 320 14.48 11.89 19.02
N ARG A 321 15.63 11.37 18.60
CA ARG A 321 16.70 12.11 17.92
C ARG A 321 17.04 11.40 16.61
N PRO A 322 16.31 11.66 15.51
CA PRO A 322 16.72 11.15 14.20
C PRO A 322 18.04 11.80 13.80
N ASP A 323 18.91 11.05 13.12
CA ASP A 323 20.24 11.52 12.73
C ASP A 323 20.16 12.87 12.01
N THR A 324 20.93 13.85 12.49
CA THR A 324 20.88 15.24 12.01
C THR A 324 22.05 15.61 11.12
N GLU A 325 23.14 14.87 11.17
CA GLU A 325 24.41 15.12 10.49
C GLU A 325 24.99 13.81 9.94
N ASN A 326 25.76 13.92 8.86
CA ASN A 326 26.51 12.79 8.28
C ASN A 326 27.74 12.45 9.14
#